data_AF-A0A2N9LMB1-F1
#
_entry.id   AF-A0A2N9LMB1-F1
#
_cell.length_a   1.000
_cell.length_b   1.000
_cell.length_c   1.000
_cell.angle_alpha   90.00
_cell.angle_beta   90.00
_cell.angle_gamma   90.00
#
_symmetry.space_group_name_H-M   'P 1'
#
loop_
_entity.id
_entity.type
_entity.pdbx_description
1 polymer ?
#
loop_
_entity_poly.entity_id
_entity_poly.type
_entity_poly.pdbx_seq_one_letter_code
_entity_poly.pdbx_strand_id
1 'polypeptide(L)'
;MQKAWQWTRDGLAVVGVLALGFWLGAGRTVKASSYDSGGLGVQFQLAGLSESSALLVYQPETKTVYVYQGATQGNAALQCTYMFHMDRPGGVIHRVPCAVPQLNP
;
A
#
# COMPACT_ATOMS: atom_id res chain seq x y z
N MET A 1 50.12 6.71 -5.28
CA MET A 1 49.19 7.43 -4.38
C MET A 1 47.97 8.01 -5.11
N GLN A 2 48.06 8.43 -6.38
CA GLN A 2 46.92 9.02 -7.11
C GLN A 2 45.71 8.09 -7.33
N LYS A 3 45.95 6.79 -7.54
CA LYS A 3 44.87 5.80 -7.73
C LYS A 3 44.01 5.66 -6.48
N ALA A 4 44.63 5.56 -5.30
CA ALA A 4 43.92 5.44 -4.02
C ALA A 4 43.00 6.65 -3.76
N TRP A 5 43.44 7.86 -4.12
CA TRP A 5 42.65 9.09 -4.00
C TRP A 5 41.43 9.13 -4.93
N GLN A 6 41.57 8.60 -6.15
CA GLN A 6 40.44 8.47 -7.07
C GLN A 6 39.38 7.51 -6.52
N TRP A 7 39.81 6.36 -5.99
CA TRP A 7 38.89 5.39 -5.37
C TRP A 7 38.15 5.95 -4.16
N THR A 8 38.82 6.69 -3.28
CA THR A 8 38.13 7.33 -2.14
C THR A 8 37.16 8.40 -2.59
N ARG A 9 37.50 9.21 -3.58
CA ARG A 9 36.61 10.26 -4.09
C ARG A 9 35.35 9.66 -4.72
N ASP A 10 35.51 8.64 -5.55
CA ASP A 10 34.38 8.02 -6.24
C ASP A 10 33.50 7.23 -5.26
N GLY A 11 34.12 6.56 -4.28
CA GLY A 11 33.38 5.90 -3.18
C GLY A 11 32.56 6.89 -2.35
N LEU A 12 33.12 8.06 -2.03
CA LEU A 12 32.45 9.09 -1.25
C LEU A 12 31.29 9.72 -2.03
N ALA A 13 31.42 9.86 -3.35
CA ALA A 13 30.33 10.29 -4.22
C ALA A 13 29.16 9.30 -4.23
N VAL A 14 29.43 8.00 -4.32
CA VAL A 14 28.39 6.95 -4.29
C VAL A 14 27.66 6.93 -2.95
N VAL A 15 28.39 7.02 -1.84
CA VAL A 15 27.79 7.10 -0.50
C VAL A 15 26.93 8.37 -0.36
N GLY A 16 27.38 9.49 -0.91
CA GLY A 16 26.60 10.74 -0.92
C GLY A 16 25.27 10.60 -1.66
N VAL A 17 25.26 9.97 -2.84
CA VAL A 17 24.03 9.75 -3.62
C VAL A 17 23.08 8.78 -2.90
N LEU A 18 23.60 7.72 -2.28
CA LEU A 18 22.79 6.77 -1.52
C LEU A 18 22.19 7.41 -0.26
N ALA A 19 22.97 8.23 0.46
CA ALA A 19 22.48 8.96 1.63
C ALA A 19 21.39 9.97 1.24
N LEU A 20 21.55 10.66 0.11
CA LEU A 20 20.52 11.56 -0.42
C LEU A 20 19.26 10.80 -0.84
N GLY A 21 19.38 9.66 -1.51
CA GLY A 21 18.22 8.82 -1.87
C GLY A 21 17.48 8.27 -0.64
N PHE A 22 18.21 7.88 0.41
CA PHE A 22 17.62 7.46 1.68
C PHE A 22 16.89 8.63 2.37
N TRP A 23 17.52 9.80 2.43
CA TRP A 23 16.94 11.00 3.06
C TRP A 23 15.72 11.54 2.31
N LEU A 24 15.76 11.52 0.97
CA LEU A 24 14.65 11.94 0.10
C LEU A 24 13.50 10.93 0.08
N GLY A 25 13.59 9.83 0.84
CA GLY A 25 12.44 8.99 1.13
C GLY A 25 12.25 7.84 0.16
N ALA A 26 13.32 7.20 -0.31
CA ALA A 26 13.25 5.93 -1.05
C ALA A 26 12.50 4.80 -0.29
N GLY A 27 12.27 4.94 1.02
CA GLY A 27 11.45 4.03 1.83
C GLY A 27 9.97 4.42 1.93
N ARG A 28 9.50 5.49 1.27
CA ARG A 28 8.10 5.90 1.36
C ARG A 28 7.27 5.05 0.40
N THR A 29 6.36 4.26 0.98
CA THR A 29 5.27 3.60 0.25
C THR A 29 4.60 4.59 -0.69
N VAL A 30 4.58 4.27 -1.98
CA VAL A 30 3.90 5.07 -3.00
C VAL A 30 2.42 5.11 -2.64
N LYS A 31 1.93 6.27 -2.19
CA LYS A 31 0.49 6.51 -2.14
C LYS A 31 0.02 6.64 -3.58
N ALA A 32 -0.64 5.61 -4.09
CA ALA A 32 -1.42 5.74 -5.31
C ALA A 32 -2.56 6.75 -5.01
N SER A 33 -2.39 7.98 -5.50
CA SER A 33 -3.42 9.00 -5.51
C SER A 33 -4.57 8.51 -6.38
N SER A 34 -5.75 8.30 -5.79
CA SER A 34 -6.97 8.06 -6.53
C SER A 34 -7.34 9.32 -7.31
N TYR A 35 -7.49 9.17 -8.62
CA TYR A 35 -8.00 10.18 -9.53
C TYR A 35 -9.37 10.67 -9.05
N ASP A 36 -9.47 11.97 -8.81
CA ASP A 36 -10.70 12.70 -8.56
C ASP A 36 -11.43 12.91 -9.90
N SER A 37 -11.95 11.82 -10.44
CA SER A 37 -12.86 11.85 -11.59
C SER A 37 -14.21 11.34 -11.12
N GLY A 38 -14.90 12.15 -10.31
CA GLY A 38 -16.31 11.97 -9.99
C GLY A 38 -16.60 10.88 -8.96
N GLY A 39 -16.52 11.25 -7.69
CA GLY A 39 -17.32 10.64 -6.63
C GLY A 39 -16.55 9.86 -5.57
N LEU A 40 -16.81 10.22 -4.32
CA LEU A 40 -16.69 9.40 -3.10
C LEU A 40 -15.39 9.42 -2.29
N GLY A 41 -14.30 10.07 -2.72
CA GLY A 41 -13.12 10.27 -1.85
C GLY A 41 -12.52 8.96 -1.28
N VAL A 42 -12.63 7.88 -2.05
CA VAL A 42 -12.15 6.54 -1.67
C VAL A 42 -10.63 6.54 -1.49
N GLN A 43 -10.14 5.97 -0.40
CA GLN A 43 -8.72 5.91 -0.09
C GLN A 43 -8.19 4.48 -0.22
N PHE A 44 -7.02 4.33 -0.83
CA PHE A 44 -6.39 3.04 -1.08
C PHE A 44 -5.07 2.94 -0.32
N GLN A 45 -4.86 1.81 0.33
CA GLN A 45 -3.60 1.49 0.99
C GLN A 45 -3.21 0.06 0.68
N LEU A 46 -2.06 -0.12 0.02
CA LEU A 46 -1.47 -1.44 -0.14
C LEU A 46 -0.51 -1.70 1.02
N ALA A 47 -0.79 -2.74 1.81
CA ALA A 47 0.01 -3.16 2.94
C ALA A 47 0.75 -4.46 2.61
N GLY A 48 2.08 -4.44 2.66
CA GLY A 48 2.93 -5.58 2.30
C GLY A 48 3.07 -5.75 0.79
N LEU A 49 4.29 -6.09 0.34
CA LEU A 49 4.60 -6.38 -1.07
C LEU A 49 4.95 -7.86 -1.31
N SER A 50 4.67 -8.73 -0.33
CA SER A 50 5.01 -10.16 -0.33
C SER A 50 3.75 -11.05 -0.37
N GLU A 51 3.89 -12.35 -0.10
CA GLU A 51 2.77 -13.32 -0.07
C GLU A 51 1.64 -12.94 0.88
N SER A 52 1.92 -12.12 1.90
CA SER A 52 0.93 -11.58 2.85
C SER A 52 0.43 -10.17 2.48
N SER A 53 0.55 -9.77 1.22
CA SER A 53 0.07 -8.47 0.75
C SER A 53 -1.45 -8.35 0.89
N ALA A 54 -1.91 -7.19 1.34
CA ALA A 54 -3.32 -6.86 1.46
C ALA A 54 -3.57 -5.45 0.91
N LEU A 55 -4.55 -5.33 0.03
CA LEU A 55 -5.08 -4.05 -0.43
C LEU A 55 -6.25 -3.67 0.46
N LEU A 56 -6.15 -2.51 1.10
CA LEU A 56 -7.20 -1.91 1.91
C LEU A 56 -7.84 -0.76 1.11
N VAL A 57 -9.17 -0.74 1.10
CA VAL A 57 -9.97 0.30 0.46
C VAL A 57 -10.91 0.90 1.48
N TYR A 58 -10.75 2.18 1.78
CA TYR A 58 -11.61 2.90 2.69
C TYR A 58 -12.63 3.74 1.92
N GLN A 59 -13.90 3.52 2.21
CA GLN A 59 -15.02 4.27 1.68
C GLN A 59 -15.58 5.17 2.79
N PRO A 60 -15.42 6.50 2.69
CA PRO A 60 -15.81 7.42 3.76
C PRO A 60 -17.32 7.54 3.93
N GLU A 61 -18.11 7.42 2.86
CA GLU A 61 -19.57 7.52 2.94
C GLU A 61 -20.20 6.43 3.81
N THR A 62 -19.75 5.20 3.65
CA THR A 62 -20.24 4.03 4.39
C THR A 62 -19.38 3.73 5.62
N LYS A 63 -18.33 4.55 5.88
CA LYS A 63 -17.33 4.32 6.92
C LYS A 63 -16.81 2.89 6.94
N THR A 64 -16.62 2.31 5.76
CA THR A 64 -16.29 0.90 5.60
C THR A 64 -14.88 0.74 5.06
N VAL A 65 -14.11 -0.16 5.66
CA VAL A 65 -12.80 -0.58 5.13
C VAL A 65 -12.94 -1.98 4.56
N TYR A 66 -12.71 -2.12 3.27
CA TYR A 66 -12.65 -3.40 2.57
C TYR A 66 -11.21 -3.91 2.55
N VAL A 67 -11.03 -5.21 2.76
CA VAL A 67 -9.72 -5.86 2.75
C VAL A 67 -9.68 -6.94 1.69
N TYR A 68 -8.70 -6.84 0.80
CA TYR A 68 -8.41 -7.77 -0.27
C TYR A 68 -7.03 -8.38 -0.02
N GLN A 69 -6.99 -9.65 0.38
CA GLN A 69 -5.72 -10.35 0.61
C GLN A 69 -5.11 -10.87 -0.70
N GLY A 70 -3.80 -11.10 -0.70
CA GLY A 70 -3.06 -11.62 -1.86
C GLY A 70 -2.93 -10.60 -2.99
N ALA A 71 -2.93 -9.30 -2.68
CA ALA A 71 -2.95 -8.22 -3.67
C ALA A 71 -1.84 -8.26 -4.73
N THR A 72 -0.71 -8.89 -4.42
CA THR A 72 0.45 -9.02 -5.31
C THR A 72 0.66 -10.45 -5.84
N GLN A 73 -0.18 -11.42 -5.45
CA GLN A 73 -0.07 -12.80 -5.92
C GLN A 73 -0.87 -13.00 -7.22
N GLY A 74 -0.21 -12.87 -8.37
CA GLY A 74 -0.51 -13.51 -9.67
C GLY A 74 -1.92 -13.42 -10.28
N ASN A 75 -2.91 -12.89 -9.58
CA ASN A 75 -4.32 -12.86 -9.96
C ASN A 75 -4.66 -11.50 -10.55
N ALA A 76 -5.29 -11.51 -11.72
CA ALA A 76 -5.77 -10.30 -12.38
C ALA A 76 -6.98 -9.67 -11.66
N ALA A 77 -7.67 -10.42 -10.81
CA ALA A 77 -8.83 -9.99 -10.05
C ALA A 77 -8.67 -10.32 -8.56
N LEU A 78 -8.95 -9.33 -7.71
CA LEU A 78 -8.89 -9.48 -6.26
C LEU A 78 -10.30 -9.60 -5.68
N GLN A 79 -10.51 -10.63 -4.86
CA GLN A 79 -11.79 -10.88 -4.18
C GLN A 79 -11.79 -10.25 -2.79
N CYS A 80 -12.91 -9.65 -2.42
CA CYS A 80 -13.10 -9.05 -1.10
C CYS A 80 -13.09 -10.16 -0.05
N THR A 81 -12.13 -10.13 0.87
CA THR A 81 -12.00 -11.18 1.90
C THR A 81 -12.92 -10.89 3.07
N TYR A 82 -12.88 -9.65 3.57
CA TYR A 82 -13.74 -9.16 4.65
C TYR A 82 -13.73 -7.64 4.67
N MET A 83 -14.68 -7.07 5.41
CA MET A 83 -14.81 -5.65 5.63
C MET A 83 -14.95 -5.32 7.12
N PHE A 84 -14.70 -4.05 7.44
CA PHE A 84 -14.88 -3.48 8.75
C PHE A 84 -15.80 -2.27 8.67
N HIS A 85 -16.83 -2.22 9.51
CA HIS A 85 -17.63 -1.02 9.71
C HIS A 85 -17.07 -0.19 10.86
N MET A 86 -16.79 1.08 10.59
CA MET A 86 -16.25 2.04 11.55
C MET A 86 -17.33 3.06 11.92
N ASP A 87 -18.41 2.60 12.53
CA ASP A 87 -19.57 3.45 12.83
C ASP A 87 -19.31 4.43 13.99
N ARG A 88 -18.50 4.00 14.98
CA ARG A 88 -18.29 4.74 16.23
C ARG A 88 -16.82 4.71 16.67
N PRO A 89 -16.18 5.89 16.88
CA PRO A 89 -14.81 5.94 17.37
C PRO A 89 -14.70 5.35 18.78
N GLY A 90 -13.70 4.50 19.01
CA GLY A 90 -13.49 3.80 20.29
C GLY A 90 -14.37 2.58 20.54
N GLY A 91 -15.27 2.24 19.60
CA GLY A 91 -16.05 1.01 19.64
C GLY A 91 -15.25 -0.23 19.20
N VAL A 92 -15.79 -1.41 19.49
CA VAL A 92 -15.25 -2.67 18.96
C VAL A 92 -15.50 -2.72 17.46
N ILE A 93 -14.45 -2.99 16.69
CA ILE A 93 -14.54 -3.16 15.24
C ILE A 93 -14.78 -4.64 14.95
N HIS A 94 -15.93 -4.95 14.34
CA HIS A 94 -16.26 -6.32 13.94
C HIS A 94 -15.80 -6.59 12.51
N ARG A 95 -15.20 -7.76 12.32
CA ARG A 95 -14.88 -8.30 11.00
C ARG A 95 -16.14 -8.91 10.40
N VAL A 96 -16.60 -8.36 9.28
CA VAL A 96 -17.75 -8.86 8.53
C VAL A 96 -17.26 -9.51 7.25
N PRO A 97 -17.61 -10.77 6.95
CA PRO A 97 -17.24 -11.39 5.67
C PRO A 97 -17.88 -10.61 4.52
N CYS A 98 -17.13 -10.38 3.44
CA CYS A 98 -17.75 -9.79 2.25
C CYS A 98 -18.73 -10.80 1.65
N ALA A 99 -19.82 -10.29 1.05
CA ALA A 99 -20.63 -11.12 0.18
C ALA A 99 -19.71 -11.63 -0.94
N VAL A 100 -19.39 -12.93 -0.91
CA VAL A 100 -18.72 -13.56 -2.04
C VAL A 100 -19.61 -13.34 -3.26
N PRO A 101 -19.06 -12.94 -4.43
CA PRO A 101 -19.83 -13.03 -5.65
C PRO A 101 -20.36 -14.47 -5.70
N GLN A 102 -21.67 -14.63 -5.76
CA GLN A 102 -22.25 -15.96 -5.87
C GLN A 102 -21.68 -16.57 -7.16
N LEU A 103 -20.77 -17.53 -7.00
CA LEU A 103 -20.46 -18.51 -8.03
C LEU A 103 -21.68 -19.41 -8.16
N ASN A 104 -22.68 -18.96 -8.90
CA ASN A 104 -23.75 -19.82 -9.39
C ASN A 104 -24.25 -19.25 -10.74
N PRO A 105 -24.65 -20.13 -11.67
CA PRO A 105 -23.88 -20.50 -12.86
C PRO A 105 -24.38 -19.86 -14.15
#